data_AF-K1RRL0-F1
#
_entry.id   AF-K1RRL0-F1
#
_cell.length_a   1.000
_cell.length_b   1.000
_cell.length_c   1.000
_cell.angle_alpha   90.00
_cell.angle_beta   90.00
_cell.angle_gamma   90.00
#
_symmetry.space_group_name_H-M   'P 1'
#
loop_
_entity.id
_entity.type
_entity.pdbx_description
1 polymer ?
#
loop_
_entity_poly.entity_id
_entity_poly.type
_entity_poly.pdbx_seq_one_letter_code
_entity_poly.pdbx_strand_id
1 'polypeptide(L)'
;KGTATECRSLTSKGDTTMTEQLITEIQRKMLPYLNNEQLMHLRDAMAETLEGATITYDSGSIPAEETDAVEAFITAKRIEGCSEKTLSYYRKTIESLIAGVGKAVQQVTTDDLRRYLTNYQVQRRSSKVTIDNIRRILSSFFSWLEDEDFIVKSPVRRIQQS
;
A
#
# COMPACT_ATOMS: atom_id res chain seq x y z
N LYS A 1 -32.50 7.94 50.32
CA LYS A 1 -32.34 9.32 49.79
C LYS A 1 -30.86 9.70 49.92
N GLY A 2 -30.21 10.06 48.81
CA GLY A 2 -28.82 10.56 48.69
C GLY A 2 -27.75 9.47 48.77
N THR A 3 -27.09 8.98 47.70
CA THR A 3 -26.19 9.58 46.67
C THR A 3 -24.90 10.18 47.21
N ALA A 4 -23.79 9.46 47.03
CA ALA A 4 -22.48 10.00 46.64
C ALA A 4 -21.54 8.82 46.30
N THR A 5 -21.65 8.31 45.08
CA THR A 5 -20.61 7.51 44.45
C THR A 5 -19.53 8.49 43.99
N GLU A 6 -18.43 8.59 44.73
CA GLU A 6 -17.25 9.33 44.28
C GLU A 6 -16.47 8.43 43.32
N CYS A 7 -16.90 8.40 42.06
CA CYS A 7 -16.10 7.88 40.95
C CYS A 7 -14.97 8.88 40.68
N ARG A 8 -13.80 8.61 41.26
CA ARG A 8 -12.58 9.34 40.94
C ARG A 8 -12.06 8.86 39.59
N SER A 9 -12.41 9.58 38.53
CA SER A 9 -11.88 9.38 37.18
C SER A 9 -10.37 9.61 37.17
N LEU A 10 -9.59 8.55 37.03
CA LEU A 10 -8.16 8.59 36.75
C LEU A 10 -7.96 8.32 35.26
N THR A 11 -7.89 9.38 34.47
CA THR A 11 -7.40 9.33 33.09
C THR A 11 -6.10 10.14 32.99
N SER A 12 -5.26 9.82 32.00
CA SER A 12 -4.23 10.71 31.44
C SER A 12 -2.77 10.56 31.90
N LYS A 13 -2.21 9.33 31.91
CA LYS A 13 -0.72 9.17 31.80
C LYS A 13 -0.24 8.04 30.88
N GLY A 14 -1.07 7.05 30.55
CA GLY A 14 -0.68 5.94 29.66
C GLY A 14 -0.59 6.33 28.19
N ASP A 15 -1.62 7.02 27.67
CA ASP A 15 -1.78 7.22 26.22
C ASP A 15 -0.73 8.16 25.61
N THR A 16 -0.35 9.23 26.31
CA THR A 16 0.68 10.18 25.85
C THR A 16 2.04 9.50 25.63
N THR A 17 2.36 8.46 26.40
CA THR A 17 3.63 7.74 26.26
C THR A 17 3.66 6.83 25.03
N MET A 18 2.51 6.32 24.60
CA MET A 18 2.40 5.42 23.45
C MET A 18 2.48 6.20 22.13
N THR A 19 1.84 7.37 22.08
CA THR A 19 1.90 8.29 20.94
C THR A 19 3.33 8.77 20.68
N GLU A 20 4.06 9.18 21.72
CA GLU A 20 5.46 9.61 21.60
C GLU A 20 6.39 8.49 21.11
N GLN A 21 6.17 7.25 21.58
CA GLN A 21 6.91 6.09 21.09
C GLN A 21 6.64 5.82 19.61
N LEU A 22 5.39 5.95 19.17
CA LEU A 22 5.02 5.77 17.77
C LEU A 22 5.63 6.86 16.88
N ILE A 23 5.56 8.13 17.29
CA ILE A 23 6.17 9.26 16.58
C ILE A 23 7.67 9.03 16.42
N THR A 24 8.35 8.64 17.50
CA THR A 24 9.80 8.36 17.48
C THR A 24 10.14 7.21 16.52
N GLU A 25 9.36 6.14 16.52
CA GLU A 25 9.63 4.99 15.65
C GLU A 25 9.37 5.32 14.17
N ILE A 26 8.35 6.12 13.87
CA ILE A 26 8.09 6.61 12.51
C ILE A 26 9.22 7.53 12.05
N GLN A 27 9.68 8.47 12.88
CA GLN A 27 10.84 9.31 12.56
C GLN A 27 12.09 8.47 12.27
N ARG A 28 12.36 7.45 13.10
CA ARG A 28 13.49 6.53 12.92
C ARG A 28 13.42 5.80 11.57
N LYS A 29 12.24 5.32 11.18
CA LYS A 29 12.02 4.67 9.88
C LYS A 29 12.15 5.64 8.70
N MET A 30 11.90 6.93 8.91
CA MET A 30 11.95 7.96 7.88
C MET A 30 13.34 8.61 7.69
N LEU A 31 14.29 8.36 8.58
CA LEU A 31 15.68 8.85 8.47
C LEU A 31 16.34 8.68 7.09
N PRO A 32 16.13 7.58 6.34
CA PRO A 32 16.75 7.41 5.02
C PRO A 32 16.13 8.30 3.92
N TYR A 33 14.94 8.86 4.16
CA TYR A 33 14.13 9.52 3.13
C TYR A 33 14.01 11.03 3.33
N LEU A 34 14.21 11.51 4.55
CA LEU A 34 13.97 12.90 4.95
C LEU A 34 15.22 13.51 5.56
N ASN A 35 15.43 14.81 5.31
CA ASN A 35 16.45 15.58 6.02
C ASN A 35 15.94 16.04 7.40
N ASN A 36 16.83 16.65 8.21
CA ASN A 36 16.49 17.05 9.58
C ASN A 36 15.31 18.02 9.67
N GLU A 37 15.21 18.99 8.75
CA GLU A 37 14.11 19.96 8.71
C GLU A 37 12.77 19.27 8.40
N GLN A 38 12.75 18.38 7.40
CA GLN A 38 11.58 17.59 7.04
C GLN A 38 11.16 16.64 8.17
N LEU A 39 12.10 16.08 8.92
CA LEU A 39 11.82 15.23 10.08
C LEU A 39 11.22 16.01 11.25
N MET A 40 11.58 17.29 11.42
CA MET A 40 10.96 18.17 12.41
C MET A 40 9.52 18.49 12.00
N HIS A 41 9.29 18.87 10.75
CA HIS A 41 7.93 19.11 10.25
C HIS A 41 7.02 17.87 10.35
N LEU A 42 7.56 16.69 10.02
CA LEU A 42 6.83 15.43 10.17
C LEU A 42 6.42 15.21 11.63
N ARG A 43 7.34 15.45 12.58
CA ARG A 43 7.04 15.31 14.01
C ARG A 43 5.96 16.27 14.46
N ASP A 44 6.08 17.55 14.12
CA ASP A 44 5.14 18.57 14.57
C ASP A 44 3.72 18.24 14.07
N ALA A 45 3.60 17.88 12.79
CA ALA A 45 2.32 17.46 12.21
C ALA A 45 1.76 16.20 12.90
N MET A 46 2.61 15.22 13.21
CA MET A 46 2.17 14.00 13.91
C MET A 46 1.79 14.27 15.38
N ALA A 47 2.51 15.14 16.07
CA ALA A 47 2.23 15.51 17.46
C ALA A 47 0.88 16.24 17.57
N GLU A 48 0.61 17.17 16.65
CA GLU A 48 -0.67 17.89 16.58
C GLU A 48 -1.83 16.94 16.23
N THR A 49 -1.65 16.06 15.24
CA THR A 49 -2.73 15.18 14.77
C THR A 49 -3.03 14.01 15.71
N LEU A 50 -2.04 13.54 16.45
CA LEU A 50 -2.20 12.44 17.41
C LEU A 50 -2.47 12.94 18.83
N GLU A 51 -2.61 14.25 19.03
CA GLU A 51 -3.02 14.82 20.31
C GLU A 51 -4.44 14.33 20.67
N GLY A 52 -4.54 13.58 21.76
CA GLY A 52 -5.81 12.99 22.21
C GLY A 52 -6.26 11.72 21.47
N ALA A 53 -5.45 11.18 20.56
CA ALA A 53 -5.74 9.91 19.89
C ALA A 53 -5.47 8.71 20.82
N THR A 54 -6.36 7.72 20.83
CA THR A 54 -6.14 6.42 21.47
C THR A 54 -5.60 5.43 20.44
N ILE A 55 -4.36 4.98 20.60
CA ILE A 55 -3.70 4.04 19.69
C ILE A 55 -3.84 2.62 20.24
N THR A 56 -4.52 1.74 19.50
CA THR A 56 -4.60 0.30 19.79
C THR A 56 -3.79 -0.49 18.79
N TYR A 57 -2.92 -1.37 19.28
CA TYR A 57 -2.21 -2.34 18.43
C TYR A 57 -3.10 -3.57 18.27
N ASP A 58 -3.64 -3.76 17.07
CA ASP A 58 -4.11 -5.08 16.70
C ASP A 58 -2.89 -5.94 16.37
N SER A 59 -2.74 -7.09 17.03
CA SER A 59 -1.64 -8.04 16.80
C SER A 59 -1.82 -8.84 15.49
N GLY A 60 -2.78 -8.44 14.66
CA GLY A 60 -2.90 -8.83 13.27
C GLY A 60 -1.62 -8.46 12.50
N SER A 61 -0.84 -9.48 12.19
CA SER A 61 0.17 -9.49 11.12
C SER A 61 -0.23 -8.60 9.92
N ILE A 62 0.72 -7.92 9.29
CA ILE A 62 0.57 -7.39 7.92
C ILE A 62 0.48 -8.62 6.99
N PRO A 63 -0.72 -9.19 6.73
CA PRO A 63 -1.19 -9.35 5.36
C PRO A 63 -2.74 -9.40 5.26
N ALA A 64 -3.36 -8.42 4.62
CA ALA A 64 -4.74 -8.53 4.11
C ALA A 64 -5.02 -7.56 2.94
N GLU A 65 -4.42 -6.36 2.94
CA GLU A 65 -4.75 -5.32 1.95
C GLU A 65 -4.35 -5.66 0.50
N GLU A 66 -3.25 -6.38 0.27
CA GLU A 66 -2.81 -6.68 -1.11
C GLU A 66 -3.73 -7.69 -1.81
N THR A 67 -4.16 -8.73 -1.09
CA THR A 67 -5.14 -9.69 -1.60
C THR A 67 -6.46 -8.99 -1.88
N ASP A 68 -6.83 -8.03 -1.03
CA ASP A 68 -8.04 -7.24 -1.17
C ASP A 68 -8.01 -6.33 -2.41
N ALA A 69 -6.90 -5.65 -2.68
CA ALA A 69 -6.75 -4.80 -3.87
C ALA A 69 -6.86 -5.59 -5.20
N VAL A 70 -6.32 -6.81 -5.26
CA VAL A 70 -6.45 -7.69 -6.43
C VAL A 70 -7.89 -8.16 -6.58
N GLU A 71 -8.54 -8.60 -5.49
CA GLU A 71 -9.95 -9.01 -5.52
C GLU A 71 -10.89 -7.87 -5.94
N ALA A 72 -10.67 -6.67 -5.41
CA ALA A 72 -11.44 -5.48 -5.74
C ALA A 72 -11.30 -5.13 -7.23
N PHE A 73 -10.08 -5.15 -7.77
CA PHE A 73 -9.85 -4.95 -9.20
C PHE A 73 -10.55 -6.02 -10.06
N ILE A 74 -10.47 -7.30 -9.68
CA ILE A 74 -11.13 -8.38 -10.43
C ILE A 74 -12.66 -8.23 -10.37
N THR A 75 -13.20 -7.79 -9.24
CA THR A 75 -14.64 -7.52 -9.09
C THR A 75 -15.08 -6.35 -9.96
N ALA A 76 -14.31 -5.25 -10.00
CA ALA A 76 -14.56 -4.14 -10.92
C ALA A 76 -14.55 -4.59 -12.39
N LYS A 77 -13.54 -5.37 -12.79
CA LYS A 77 -13.46 -5.92 -14.16
C LYS A 77 -14.58 -6.89 -14.50
N ARG A 78 -15.12 -7.60 -13.52
CA ARG A 78 -16.31 -8.44 -13.69
C ARG A 78 -17.54 -7.60 -14.00
N ILE A 79 -17.74 -6.48 -13.29
CA ILE A 79 -18.85 -5.55 -13.52
C ILE A 79 -18.75 -4.90 -14.92
N GLU A 80 -17.53 -4.63 -15.40
CA GLU A 80 -17.29 -4.18 -16.78
C GLU A 80 -17.63 -5.22 -17.86
N GLY A 81 -17.94 -6.48 -17.48
CA GLY A 81 -18.35 -7.54 -18.41
C GLY A 81 -17.21 -8.39 -18.95
N CYS A 82 -16.04 -8.40 -18.30
CA CYS A 82 -14.95 -9.30 -18.69
C CYS A 82 -15.32 -10.77 -18.46
N SER A 83 -14.92 -11.66 -19.38
CA SER A 83 -15.13 -13.10 -19.21
C SER A 83 -14.33 -13.66 -18.03
N GLU A 84 -14.82 -14.72 -17.37
CA GLU A 84 -14.09 -15.38 -16.26
C GLU A 84 -12.71 -15.88 -16.67
N LYS A 85 -12.52 -16.27 -17.94
CA LYS A 85 -11.21 -16.65 -18.47
C LYS A 85 -10.25 -15.45 -18.45
N THR A 86 -10.71 -14.27 -18.85
CA THR A 86 -9.94 -13.03 -18.80
C THR A 86 -9.62 -12.64 -17.37
N LEU A 87 -10.60 -12.70 -16.46
CA LEU A 87 -10.43 -12.39 -15.04
C LEU A 87 -9.39 -13.31 -14.38
N SER A 88 -9.46 -14.62 -14.63
CA SER A 88 -8.48 -15.59 -14.13
C SER A 88 -7.07 -15.29 -14.66
N TYR A 89 -6.95 -14.87 -15.91
CA TYR A 89 -5.67 -14.50 -16.51
C TYR A 89 -5.10 -13.22 -15.90
N TYR A 90 -5.94 -12.20 -15.68
CA TYR A 90 -5.54 -10.94 -15.05
C TYR A 90 -5.04 -11.19 -13.64
N ARG A 91 -5.82 -11.92 -12.83
CA ARG A 91 -5.47 -12.30 -11.46
C ARG A 91 -4.10 -12.96 -11.39
N LYS A 92 -3.90 -14.06 -12.12
CA LYS A 92 -2.63 -14.80 -12.12
C LYS A 92 -1.44 -13.93 -12.54
N THR A 93 -1.67 -13.01 -13.48
CA THR A 93 -0.63 -12.09 -13.96
C THR A 93 -0.24 -11.09 -12.87
N ILE A 94 -1.22 -10.52 -12.17
CA ILE A 94 -0.99 -9.55 -11.10
C ILE A 94 -0.37 -10.22 -9.88
N GLU A 95 -0.89 -11.37 -9.44
CA GLU A 95 -0.32 -12.16 -8.34
C GLU A 95 1.13 -12.57 -8.63
N SER A 96 1.44 -12.95 -9.89
CA SER A 96 2.81 -13.26 -10.29
C SER A 96 3.73 -12.04 -10.27
N LEU A 97 3.23 -10.83 -10.52
CA LEU A 97 3.99 -9.60 -10.35
C LEU A 97 4.31 -9.37 -8.87
N ILE A 98 3.28 -9.40 -8.01
CA ILE A 98 3.41 -9.11 -6.57
C ILE A 98 4.42 -10.08 -5.95
N ALA A 99 4.27 -11.39 -6.22
CA ALA A 99 5.20 -12.40 -5.75
C ALA A 99 6.62 -12.23 -6.33
N GLY A 100 6.75 -11.76 -7.57
CA GLY A 100 8.04 -11.57 -8.23
C GLY A 100 8.80 -10.32 -7.79
N VAL A 101 8.08 -9.26 -7.40
CA VAL A 101 8.67 -8.01 -6.90
C VAL A 101 8.92 -8.09 -5.39
N GLY A 102 8.06 -8.79 -4.64
CA GLY A 102 8.18 -8.95 -3.19
C GLY A 102 7.96 -7.64 -2.43
N LYS A 103 7.13 -6.74 -2.96
CA LYS A 103 6.75 -5.47 -2.34
C LYS A 103 5.23 -5.29 -2.42
N ALA A 104 4.70 -4.50 -1.51
CA ALA A 104 3.30 -4.09 -1.56
C ALA A 104 2.99 -3.32 -2.84
N VAL A 105 1.77 -3.47 -3.37
CA VAL A 105 1.35 -2.84 -4.63
C VAL A 105 1.50 -1.32 -4.58
N GLN A 106 1.31 -0.70 -3.41
CA GLN A 106 1.50 0.73 -3.17
C GLN A 106 2.97 1.16 -3.21
N GLN A 107 3.90 0.23 -3.02
CA GLN A 107 5.35 0.46 -3.02
C GLN A 107 6.01 0.11 -4.37
N VAL A 108 5.26 -0.47 -5.31
CA VAL A 108 5.80 -0.85 -6.62
C VAL A 108 6.19 0.40 -7.41
N THR A 109 7.47 0.50 -7.78
CA THR A 109 7.98 1.61 -8.59
C THR A 109 8.05 1.25 -10.07
N THR A 110 8.23 2.26 -10.94
CA THR A 110 8.50 2.04 -12.37
C THR A 110 9.74 1.15 -12.59
N ASP A 111 10.78 1.30 -11.76
CA ASP A 111 12.00 0.52 -11.88
C ASP A 111 11.77 -0.96 -11.52
N ASP A 112 10.94 -1.23 -10.50
CA ASP A 112 10.53 -2.58 -10.14
C ASP A 112 9.81 -3.27 -11.30
N LEU A 113 8.88 -2.57 -11.96
CA LEU A 113 8.19 -3.10 -13.13
C LEU A 113 9.14 -3.38 -14.30
N ARG A 114 10.10 -2.48 -14.59
CA ARG A 114 11.09 -2.70 -15.65
C ARG A 114 11.96 -3.92 -15.37
N ARG A 115 12.46 -4.04 -14.13
CA ARG A 115 13.25 -5.19 -13.69
C ARG A 115 12.44 -6.48 -13.76
N TYR A 116 11.20 -6.47 -13.26
CA TYR A 116 10.31 -7.63 -13.30
C TYR A 116 10.06 -8.10 -14.73
N LEU A 117 9.64 -7.20 -15.64
CA LEU A 117 9.32 -7.57 -17.03
C LEU A 117 10.54 -8.09 -17.78
N THR A 118 11.71 -7.48 -17.56
CA THR A 118 12.97 -7.92 -18.16
C THR A 118 13.34 -9.32 -17.67
N ASN A 119 13.29 -9.54 -16.36
CA ASN A 119 13.58 -10.85 -15.76
C ASN A 119 12.58 -11.92 -16.23
N TYR A 120 11.29 -11.58 -16.29
CA TYR A 120 10.24 -12.47 -16.78
C TYR A 120 10.51 -12.89 -18.23
N GLN A 121 10.91 -11.95 -19.08
CA GLN A 121 11.24 -12.22 -20.48
C GLN A 121 12.43 -13.17 -20.61
N VAL A 122 13.51 -12.92 -19.88
CA VAL A 122 14.74 -13.73 -19.95
C VAL A 122 14.52 -15.13 -19.37
N GLN A 123 13.95 -15.23 -18.17
CA GLN A 123 13.79 -16.50 -17.47
C GLN A 123 12.81 -17.45 -18.16
N ARG A 124 11.72 -16.90 -18.71
CA ARG A 124 10.67 -17.69 -19.38
C ARG A 124 10.82 -17.77 -20.90
N ARG A 125 11.83 -17.09 -21.47
CA ARG A 125 12.00 -16.90 -22.93
C ARG A 125 10.70 -16.42 -23.58
N SER A 126 10.01 -15.51 -22.90
CA SER A 126 8.69 -15.04 -23.32
C SER A 126 8.79 -14.19 -24.57
N SER A 127 7.82 -14.31 -25.46
CA SER A 127 7.73 -13.47 -26.66
C SER A 127 7.49 -12.01 -26.30
N LYS A 128 7.88 -11.09 -27.18
CA LYS A 128 7.56 -9.65 -27.04
C LYS A 128 6.04 -9.43 -26.87
N VAL A 129 5.22 -10.18 -27.61
CA VAL A 129 3.75 -10.11 -27.52
C VAL A 129 3.26 -10.47 -26.11
N THR A 130 3.84 -11.50 -25.49
CA THR A 130 3.50 -11.91 -24.12
C THR A 130 3.85 -10.81 -23.12
N ILE A 131 5.02 -10.19 -23.24
CA ILE A 131 5.46 -9.10 -22.37
C ILE A 131 4.56 -7.87 -22.55
N ASP A 132 4.18 -7.55 -23.79
CA ASP A 132 3.27 -6.44 -24.09
C ASP A 132 1.87 -6.68 -23.49
N ASN A 133 1.39 -7.93 -23.53
CA ASN A 133 0.12 -8.30 -22.88
C ASN A 133 0.19 -8.16 -21.37
N ILE A 134 1.26 -8.64 -20.73
CA ILE A 134 1.48 -8.46 -19.28
C ILE A 134 1.51 -6.97 -18.96
N ARG A 135 2.29 -6.17 -19.70
CA ARG A 135 2.37 -4.72 -19.48
C ARG A 135 1.01 -4.03 -19.59
N ARG A 136 0.15 -4.42 -20.54
CA ARG A 136 -1.22 -3.88 -20.67
C ARG A 136 -2.08 -4.19 -19.46
N ILE A 137 -2.02 -5.42 -18.96
CA ILE A 137 -2.75 -5.83 -17.75
C ILE A 137 -2.28 -5.01 -16.55
N LEU A 138 -0.96 -4.90 -16.36
CA LEU A 138 -0.38 -4.11 -15.29
C LEU A 138 -0.75 -2.62 -15.42
N SER A 139 -0.76 -2.08 -16.64
CA SER A 139 -1.21 -0.70 -16.90
C SER A 139 -2.65 -0.51 -16.45
N SER A 140 -3.55 -1.44 -16.80
CA SER A 140 -4.95 -1.38 -16.38
C SER A 140 -5.10 -1.47 -14.87
N PHE A 141 -4.34 -2.35 -14.22
CA PHE A 141 -4.39 -2.54 -12.77
C PHE A 141 -3.93 -1.29 -12.01
N PHE A 142 -2.72 -0.78 -12.30
CA PHE A 142 -2.17 0.37 -11.59
C PHE A 142 -2.88 1.69 -11.92
N SER A 143 -3.52 1.81 -13.09
CA SER A 143 -4.37 2.99 -13.37
C SER A 143 -5.64 2.93 -12.54
N TRP A 144 -6.28 1.75 -12.44
CA TRP A 144 -7.45 1.57 -11.57
C TRP A 144 -7.14 1.81 -10.09
N LEU A 145 -5.97 1.37 -9.60
CA LEU A 145 -5.53 1.69 -8.24
C LEU A 145 -5.33 3.19 -8.00
N GLU A 146 -4.91 3.94 -9.03
CA GLU A 146 -4.79 5.40 -8.94
C GLU A 146 -6.18 6.07 -8.93
N ASP A 147 -7.10 5.58 -9.75
CA ASP A 147 -8.47 6.12 -9.85
C ASP A 147 -9.30 5.88 -8.58
N GLU A 148 -9.04 4.79 -7.84
CA GLU A 148 -9.72 4.42 -6.59
C GLU A 148 -8.92 4.82 -5.33
N ASP A 149 -7.96 5.73 -5.47
CA ASP A 149 -7.15 6.29 -4.37
C ASP A 149 -6.32 5.28 -3.55
N PHE A 150 -6.11 4.04 -4.03
CA PHE A 150 -5.20 3.08 -3.39
C PHE A 150 -3.74 3.49 -3.53
N ILE A 151 -3.39 4.24 -4.58
CA ILE A 151 -2.05 4.79 -4.80
C ILE A 151 -2.14 6.24 -5.29
N VAL A 152 -1.14 7.05 -4.93
CA VAL A 152 -1.08 8.47 -5.33
C VAL A 152 -0.78 8.65 -6.82
N LYS A 153 -0.04 7.72 -7.44
CA LYS A 153 0.37 7.81 -8.85
C LYS A 153 0.75 6.46 -9.43
N SER A 154 0.22 6.12 -10.61
CA SER A 154 0.55 4.87 -11.30
C SER A 154 2.02 4.79 -11.74
N PRO A 155 2.77 3.73 -11.35
CA PRO A 155 4.15 3.50 -11.76
C PRO A 155 4.28 3.14 -13.26
N VAL A 156 3.18 2.83 -13.94
CA VAL A 156 3.20 2.35 -15.34
C VAL A 156 3.23 3.49 -16.36
N ARG A 157 2.84 4.72 -15.97
CA ARG A 157 2.79 5.90 -16.87
C ARG A 157 4.11 6.16 -17.60
N ARG A 158 5.26 5.83 -17.02
CA ARG A 158 6.60 6.06 -17.61
C ARG A 158 7.14 4.89 -18.46
N ILE A 159 6.36 3.84 -18.65
CA ILE A 159 6.76 2.63 -19.41
C ILE A 159 6.26 2.70 -20.87
N GLN A 160 5.34 3.61 -21.21
CA GLN A 160 4.79 3.75 -22.57
C GLN A 160 5.76 4.35 -23.61
N GLN A 161 6.95 4.85 -23.21
CA GLN A 161 7.87 5.59 -24.10
C GLN A 161 9.26 4.93 -24.26
N SER A 162 9.36 3.60 -24.12
CA SER A 162 10.65 2.88 -24.29
C SER A 162 10.52 1.70 -25.25
#